data_AF-A0A7Z9KQQ4-F1
#
_entry.id   AF-A0A7Z9KQQ4-F1
#
_cell.length_a   1.000
_cell.length_b   1.000
_cell.length_c   1.000
_cell.angle_alpha   90.00
_cell.angle_beta   90.00
_cell.angle_gamma   90.00
#
_symmetry.space_group_name_H-M   'P 1'
#
loop_
_entity.id
_entity.type
_entity.pdbx_description
1 polymer ?
#
loop_
_entity_poly.entity_id
_entity_poly.type
_entity_poly.pdbx_seq_one_letter_code
_entity_poly.pdbx_strand_id
1 'polypeptide(L)'
;MDKDYKVRASYCNHRVSEEEIYQTLKRTTDSLTRSWQQIEKARKVVIKFNMMKLPERIEYFQGRRRELVDDAFCRATLRLIKEHTTAQLIATDTNPYNNGNVMPVGFNYEHYLKEFDVQFVDSSLPPFSDYEVPNGGLMFNRYTLSKCFKE
;
A
#
# COMPACT_ATOMS: atom_id res chain seq x y z
N MET A 1 -3.66 -31.73 1.30
CA MET A 1 -4.36 -30.71 2.09
C MET A 1 -4.19 -29.39 1.37
N ASP A 2 -5.28 -28.79 0.90
CA ASP A 2 -5.25 -27.39 0.50
C ASP A 2 -5.01 -26.53 1.75
N LYS A 3 -4.11 -25.56 1.65
CA LYS A 3 -3.86 -24.60 2.72
C LYS A 3 -4.94 -23.51 2.69
N ASP A 4 -5.34 -23.00 3.85
CA ASP A 4 -6.29 -21.88 3.97
C ASP A 4 -5.79 -20.56 3.37
N TYR A 5 -4.51 -20.49 3.01
CA TYR A 5 -3.85 -19.35 2.42
C TYR A 5 -3.06 -19.73 1.17
N LYS A 6 -3.00 -18.80 0.21
CA LYS A 6 -2.24 -18.93 -1.03
C LYS A 6 -1.20 -17.84 -1.13
N VAL A 7 0.05 -18.22 -1.35
CA VAL A 7 1.18 -17.31 -1.54
C VAL A 7 1.69 -17.47 -2.95
N ARG A 8 1.98 -16.34 -3.61
CA ARG A 8 2.61 -16.30 -4.93
C ARG A 8 3.81 -15.36 -4.87
N ALA A 9 4.90 -15.80 -5.48
CA ALA A 9 6.09 -15.00 -5.68
C ALA A 9 6.52 -15.17 -7.13
N SER A 10 7.05 -14.10 -7.70
CA SER A 10 7.65 -14.09 -9.02
C SER A 10 8.98 -13.37 -8.95
N TYR A 11 9.94 -13.83 -9.75
CA TYR A 11 11.15 -13.07 -9.99
C TYR A 11 10.80 -11.77 -10.74
N CYS A 12 11.40 -10.65 -10.32
CA CYS A 12 11.29 -9.37 -10.98
C CYS A 12 12.66 -8.67 -10.89
N ASN A 13 13.27 -8.37 -12.02
CA ASN A 13 14.58 -7.73 -12.06
C ASN A 13 14.41 -6.20 -11.94
N HIS A 14 15.20 -5.55 -11.08
CA HIS A 14 15.05 -4.11 -10.80
C HIS A 14 15.33 -3.19 -12.00
N ARG A 15 15.93 -3.73 -13.07
CA ARG A 15 16.22 -3.02 -14.33
C ARG A 15 15.07 -3.06 -15.34
N VAL A 16 14.02 -3.85 -15.09
CA VAL A 16 12.92 -3.97 -16.04
C VAL A 16 12.07 -2.70 -16.07
N SER A 17 11.31 -2.56 -17.15
CA SER A 17 10.41 -1.41 -17.35
C SER A 17 9.24 -1.43 -16.35
N GLU A 18 8.59 -0.28 -16.15
CA GLU A 18 7.36 -0.20 -15.35
C GLU A 18 6.24 -1.10 -15.89
N GLU A 19 6.09 -1.20 -17.20
CA GLU A 19 5.09 -2.08 -17.82
C GLU A 19 5.41 -3.55 -17.52
N GLU A 20 6.68 -3.96 -17.54
CA GLU A 20 7.07 -5.33 -17.19
C GLU A 20 6.86 -5.64 -15.70
N ILE A 21 7.07 -4.65 -14.82
CA ILE A 21 6.70 -4.74 -13.40
C ILE A 21 5.19 -4.96 -13.26
N TYR A 22 4.37 -4.15 -13.94
CA TYR A 22 2.91 -4.27 -13.91
C TYR A 22 2.43 -5.63 -14.43
N GLN A 23 2.91 -6.10 -15.58
CA GLN A 23 2.54 -7.41 -16.14
C GLN A 23 2.96 -8.55 -15.21
N THR A 24 4.13 -8.44 -14.57
CA THR A 24 4.58 -9.43 -13.59
C THR A 24 3.70 -9.40 -12.34
N LEU A 25 3.35 -8.22 -11.81
CA LEU A 25 2.47 -8.07 -10.66
C LEU A 25 1.08 -8.67 -10.93
N LYS A 26 0.48 -8.34 -12.08
CA LYS A 26 -0.79 -8.89 -12.55
C LYS A 26 -0.77 -10.41 -12.58
N ARG A 27 0.12 -11.01 -13.39
CA ARG A 27 0.27 -12.48 -13.51
C ARG A 27 0.52 -13.17 -12.17
N THR A 28 1.29 -12.54 -11.28
CA THR A 28 1.60 -13.11 -9.94
C THR A 28 0.34 -13.19 -9.08
N THR A 29 -0.49 -12.15 -9.15
CA THR A 29 -1.64 -11.97 -8.27
C THR A 29 -2.94 -12.53 -8.84
N ASP A 30 -3.07 -12.74 -10.16
CA ASP A 30 -4.28 -13.25 -10.84
C ASP A 30 -4.90 -14.47 -10.15
N SER A 31 -4.06 -15.39 -9.68
CA SER A 31 -4.53 -16.63 -9.05
C SER A 31 -4.98 -16.50 -7.60
N LEU A 32 -4.86 -15.31 -6.99
CA LEU A 32 -5.23 -15.00 -5.61
C LEU A 32 -6.72 -14.61 -5.52
N THR A 33 -7.58 -15.44 -6.10
CA THR A 33 -9.01 -15.14 -6.32
C THR A 33 -9.75 -14.72 -5.04
N ARG A 34 -9.46 -15.36 -3.89
CA ARG A 34 -10.06 -15.00 -2.60
C ARG A 34 -9.72 -13.56 -2.16
N SER A 35 -8.50 -13.11 -2.41
CA SER A 35 -8.06 -11.75 -2.07
C SER A 35 -8.66 -10.74 -3.03
N TRP A 36 -8.66 -11.05 -4.34
CA TRP A 36 -9.30 -10.20 -5.34
C TRP A 36 -10.78 -10.01 -5.08
N GLN A 37 -11.51 -11.09 -4.79
CA GLN A 37 -12.94 -11.01 -4.46
C GLN A 37 -13.25 -10.12 -3.27
N GLN A 38 -12.36 -10.01 -2.28
CA GLN A 38 -12.56 -9.09 -1.14
C GLN A 38 -12.38 -7.63 -1.58
N ILE A 39 -11.34 -7.34 -2.37
CA ILE A 39 -11.04 -6.00 -2.90
C ILE A 39 -12.15 -5.53 -3.87
N GLU A 40 -12.58 -6.41 -4.76
CA GLU A 40 -13.61 -6.14 -5.78
C GLU A 40 -14.99 -5.86 -5.17
N LYS A 41 -15.31 -6.49 -4.02
CA LYS A 41 -16.58 -6.28 -3.29
C LYS A 41 -16.52 -5.13 -2.29
N ALA A 42 -15.33 -4.64 -1.95
CA ALA A 42 -15.17 -3.60 -0.96
C ALA A 42 -15.74 -2.27 -1.47
N ARG A 43 -16.31 -1.47 -0.57
CA ARG A 43 -16.68 -0.07 -0.88
C ARG A 43 -15.49 0.89 -0.69
N LYS A 44 -14.54 0.48 0.15
CA LYS A 44 -13.36 1.25 0.55
C LYS A 44 -12.17 0.31 0.63
N VAL A 45 -11.03 0.69 0.07
CA VAL A 45 -9.76 -0.05 0.15
C VAL A 45 -8.70 0.87 0.72
N VAL A 46 -8.08 0.44 1.82
CA VAL A 46 -7.00 1.19 2.50
C VAL A 46 -5.65 0.56 2.15
N ILE A 47 -4.70 1.38 1.69
CA ILE A 47 -3.41 0.95 1.14
C ILE A 47 -2.26 1.58 1.94
N LYS A 48 -1.20 0.82 2.20
CA LYS A 48 -0.02 1.25 2.96
C LYS A 48 1.25 0.87 2.18
N PHE A 49 2.06 1.87 1.80
CA PHE A 49 3.27 1.67 0.97
C PHE A 49 4.59 1.98 1.68
N ASN A 50 4.59 2.35 2.97
CA ASN A 50 5.76 2.89 3.66
C ASN A 50 6.29 4.15 2.94
N MET A 51 5.50 5.21 3.05
CA MET A 51 5.57 6.37 2.17
C MET A 51 6.52 7.48 2.65
N MET A 52 7.00 7.39 3.90
CA MET A 52 7.75 8.49 4.50
C MET A 52 9.20 8.12 4.76
N LYS A 53 10.08 9.03 4.35
CA LYS A 53 11.48 9.14 4.76
C LYS A 53 11.93 10.57 4.53
N LEU A 54 12.88 11.04 5.33
CA LEU A 54 13.49 12.35 5.11
C LEU A 54 14.16 12.37 3.73
N PRO A 55 13.92 13.39 2.88
CA PRO A 55 14.43 13.44 1.50
C PRO A 55 15.94 13.19 1.39
N GLU A 56 16.72 13.76 2.30
CA GLU A 56 18.17 13.62 2.38
C GLU A 56 18.66 12.22 2.79
N ARG A 57 17.73 11.34 3.18
CA ARG A 57 18.00 9.94 3.57
C ARG A 57 17.36 8.94 2.63
N ILE A 58 16.81 9.37 1.50
CA ILE A 58 16.26 8.45 0.50
C ILE A 58 17.42 7.91 -0.33
N GLU A 59 17.68 6.62 -0.15
CA GLU A 59 18.74 5.91 -0.86
C GLU A 59 18.22 5.29 -2.15
N TYR A 60 18.96 5.48 -3.24
CA TYR A 60 18.66 4.91 -4.54
C TYR A 60 19.74 3.91 -4.98
N PHE A 61 19.32 2.83 -5.62
CA PHE A 61 20.20 1.91 -6.31
C PHE A 61 19.74 1.77 -7.77
N GLN A 62 20.61 2.17 -8.70
CA GLN A 62 20.32 2.13 -10.15
C GLN A 62 18.96 2.78 -10.51
N GLY A 63 18.65 3.93 -9.90
CA GLY A 63 17.41 4.68 -10.15
C GLY A 63 16.16 4.16 -9.43
N ARG A 64 16.29 3.14 -8.58
CA ARG A 64 15.20 2.54 -7.80
C ARG A 64 15.36 2.86 -6.31
N ARG A 65 14.26 3.10 -5.59
CA ARG A 65 14.31 3.29 -4.13
C ARG A 65 14.74 1.98 -3.45
N ARG A 66 15.63 2.07 -2.45
CA ARG A 66 16.13 0.89 -1.72
C ARG A 66 15.33 0.55 -0.47
N GLU A 67 14.88 1.56 0.26
CA GLU A 67 14.29 1.38 1.61
C GLU A 67 12.79 1.62 1.66
N LEU A 68 12.27 2.36 0.68
CA LEU A 68 10.85 2.57 0.48
C LEU A 68 10.39 1.76 -0.74
N VAL A 69 9.08 1.56 -0.86
CA VAL A 69 8.50 0.89 -2.03
C VAL A 69 8.90 1.63 -3.31
N ASP A 70 9.43 0.90 -4.29
CA ASP A 70 9.84 1.49 -5.57
C ASP A 70 8.71 2.27 -6.24
N ASP A 71 9.05 3.39 -6.87
CA ASP A 71 8.12 4.29 -7.55
C ASP A 71 7.28 3.56 -8.61
N ALA A 72 7.92 2.79 -9.49
CA ALA A 72 7.22 2.08 -10.55
C ALA A 72 6.35 0.94 -10.01
N PHE A 73 6.80 0.28 -8.92
CA PHE A 73 5.98 -0.73 -8.26
C PHE A 73 4.74 -0.12 -7.59
N CYS A 74 4.87 1.05 -6.97
CA CYS A 74 3.74 1.79 -6.40
C CYS A 74 2.71 2.13 -7.49
N ARG A 75 3.14 2.74 -8.60
CA ARG A 75 2.28 3.07 -9.75
C ARG A 75 1.62 1.84 -10.35
N ALA A 76 2.38 0.76 -10.57
CA ALA A 76 1.86 -0.51 -11.07
C ALA A 76 0.79 -1.11 -10.14
N THR A 77 0.99 -1.02 -8.82
CA THR A 77 0.01 -1.50 -7.83
C THR A 77 -1.26 -0.66 -7.85
N LEU A 78 -1.13 0.66 -7.88
CA LEU A 78 -2.27 1.58 -7.95
C LEU A 78 -3.09 1.37 -9.23
N ARG A 79 -2.41 1.25 -10.38
CA ARG A 79 -3.04 0.89 -11.66
C ARG A 79 -3.82 -0.41 -11.55
N LEU A 80 -3.18 -1.46 -11.06
CA LEU A 80 -3.80 -2.78 -10.97
C LEU A 80 -5.03 -2.77 -10.07
N ILE A 81 -4.98 -2.13 -8.90
CA ILE A 81 -6.15 -2.06 -8.00
C ILE A 81 -7.30 -1.32 -8.68
N LYS A 82 -7.04 -0.18 -9.35
CA LYS A 82 -8.08 0.58 -10.06
C LYS A 82 -8.71 -0.19 -11.22
N GLU A 83 -7.97 -1.08 -11.87
CA GLU A 83 -8.52 -1.95 -12.91
C GLU A 83 -9.48 -3.02 -12.36
N HIS A 84 -9.35 -3.39 -11.08
CA HIS A 84 -10.18 -4.41 -10.44
C HIS A 84 -11.36 -3.83 -9.64
N THR A 85 -11.31 -2.58 -9.19
CA THR A 85 -12.36 -2.04 -8.31
C THR A 85 -12.67 -0.56 -8.55
N THR A 86 -13.92 -0.20 -8.30
CA THR A 86 -14.40 1.18 -8.24
C THR A 86 -14.54 1.69 -6.80
N ALA A 87 -14.00 0.95 -5.82
CA ALA A 87 -14.01 1.35 -4.42
C ALA A 87 -13.31 2.69 -4.20
N GLN A 88 -13.67 3.38 -3.12
CA GLN A 88 -12.88 4.51 -2.63
C GLN A 88 -11.49 4.01 -2.23
N LEU A 89 -10.45 4.51 -2.90
CA LEU A 89 -9.07 4.17 -2.58
C LEU A 89 -8.48 5.22 -1.64
N ILE A 90 -7.92 4.76 -0.53
CA ILE A 90 -7.27 5.60 0.47
C ILE A 90 -5.90 5.03 0.77
N ALA A 91 -4.86 5.79 0.54
CA ALA A 91 -3.54 5.50 1.09
C ALA A 91 -3.43 6.06 2.50
N THR A 92 -2.71 5.36 3.37
CA THR A 92 -2.42 5.85 4.72
C THR A 92 -1.02 5.51 5.13
N ASP A 93 -0.39 6.40 5.89
CA ASP A 93 0.94 6.19 6.43
C ASP A 93 1.14 6.95 7.74
N THR A 94 2.27 6.70 8.40
CA THR A 94 2.72 7.41 9.60
C THR A 94 4.07 8.05 9.29
N ASN A 95 4.39 9.13 9.98
CA ASN A 95 5.71 9.76 9.87
C ASN A 95 6.48 9.60 11.18
N PRO A 96 7.53 8.76 11.24
CA PRO A 96 8.31 8.57 12.46
C PRO A 96 9.50 9.55 12.61
N TYR A 97 9.71 10.48 11.67
CA TYR A 97 10.98 11.21 11.56
C TYR A 97 10.98 12.65 12.09
N ASN A 98 9.83 13.30 12.20
CA ASN A 98 9.75 14.70 12.59
C ASN A 98 9.11 14.88 13.99
N ASN A 99 9.43 16.01 14.63
CA ASN A 99 9.00 16.33 15.99
C ASN A 99 7.52 16.76 16.04
N GLY A 100 6.64 15.80 15.79
CA GLY A 100 5.20 15.97 15.66
C GLY A 100 4.52 14.83 14.89
N ASN A 101 5.30 13.96 14.24
CA ASN A 101 4.87 12.78 13.48
C ASN A 101 3.85 13.07 12.36
N VAL A 102 3.60 14.33 12.00
CA VAL A 102 2.65 14.70 10.95
C VAL A 102 3.28 14.52 9.58
N MET A 103 2.52 13.97 8.65
CA MET A 103 2.94 13.87 7.26
C MET A 103 3.05 15.26 6.64
N PRO A 104 4.22 15.67 6.10
CA PRO A 104 4.34 16.96 5.45
C PRO A 104 3.55 16.99 4.13
N VAL A 105 3.13 18.18 3.72
CA VAL A 105 2.69 18.42 2.33
C VAL A 105 3.85 18.08 1.39
N GLY A 106 3.57 17.46 0.25
CA GLY A 106 4.61 17.07 -0.71
C GLY A 106 5.44 15.86 -0.27
N PHE A 107 4.95 15.02 0.65
CA PHE A 107 5.64 13.79 1.02
C PHE A 107 5.86 12.87 -0.19
N ASN A 108 6.80 11.92 -0.07
CA ASN A 108 7.47 11.23 -1.18
C ASN A 108 6.58 10.46 -2.19
N TYR A 109 5.28 10.30 -1.92
CA TYR A 109 4.33 9.59 -2.78
C TYR A 109 3.08 10.41 -3.09
N GLU A 110 2.93 11.62 -2.53
CA GLU A 110 1.70 12.42 -2.67
C GLU A 110 1.33 12.64 -4.14
N HIS A 111 2.33 12.84 -5.00
CA HIS A 111 2.14 13.04 -6.44
C HIS A 111 1.60 11.80 -7.15
N TYR A 112 2.04 10.59 -6.80
CA TYR A 112 1.46 9.36 -7.36
C TYR A 112 0.03 9.15 -6.88
N LEU A 113 -0.24 9.42 -5.60
CA LEU A 113 -1.60 9.30 -5.09
C LEU A 113 -2.56 10.24 -5.83
N LYS A 114 -2.13 11.48 -6.09
CA LYS A 114 -2.87 12.45 -6.91
C LYS A 114 -3.05 11.97 -8.35
N GLU A 115 -2.01 11.45 -8.99
CA GLU A 115 -2.06 10.90 -10.35
C GLU A 115 -3.14 9.81 -10.50
N PHE A 116 -3.28 8.95 -9.48
CA PHE A 116 -4.22 7.83 -9.48
C PHE A 116 -5.54 8.12 -8.76
N ASP A 117 -5.83 9.37 -8.39
CA ASP A 117 -7.04 9.75 -7.63
C ASP A 117 -7.24 8.88 -6.36
N VAL A 118 -6.18 8.76 -5.57
CA VAL A 118 -6.16 8.05 -4.30
C VAL A 118 -6.07 9.06 -3.17
N GLN A 119 -7.01 9.01 -2.25
CA GLN A 119 -7.03 9.91 -1.10
C GLN A 119 -5.91 9.53 -0.13
N PHE A 120 -5.46 10.49 0.68
CA PHE A 120 -4.49 10.23 1.74
C PHE A 120 -5.07 10.54 3.12
N VAL A 121 -4.85 9.63 4.07
CA VAL A 121 -5.14 9.83 5.49
C VAL A 121 -3.84 9.68 6.28
N ASP A 122 -3.48 10.72 7.03
CA ASP A 122 -2.36 10.66 7.98
C ASP A 122 -2.75 9.85 9.21
N SER A 123 -2.15 8.66 9.37
CA SER A 123 -2.39 7.78 10.53
C SER A 123 -1.71 8.26 11.80
N SER A 124 -0.89 9.32 11.76
CA SER A 124 -0.35 9.94 12.97
C SER A 124 -1.32 10.89 13.67
N LEU A 125 -2.43 11.25 13.02
CA LEU A 125 -3.39 12.23 13.54
C LEU A 125 -4.67 11.56 14.08
N PRO A 126 -5.18 12.00 15.25
CA PRO A 126 -6.45 11.54 15.79
C PRO A 126 -7.64 12.02 14.93
N PRO A 127 -8.85 11.44 15.09
CA PRO A 127 -9.22 10.42 16.07
C PRO A 127 -8.83 9.00 15.67
N PHE A 128 -8.51 8.18 16.67
CA PHE A 128 -8.18 6.76 16.50
C PHE A 128 -9.33 5.84 16.92
N SER A 129 -9.32 4.61 16.40
CA SER A 129 -10.15 3.49 16.85
C SER A 129 -9.31 2.23 16.87
N ASP A 130 -9.71 1.28 17.71
CA ASP A 130 -9.15 -0.06 17.69
C ASP A 130 -9.90 -0.95 16.69
N TYR A 131 -9.14 -1.81 16.00
CA TYR A 131 -9.60 -2.75 14.99
C TYR A 131 -9.09 -4.14 15.35
N GLU A 132 -10.01 -5.09 15.53
CA GLU A 132 -9.67 -6.49 15.77
C GLU A 132 -9.15 -7.13 14.47
N VAL A 133 -8.07 -7.90 14.57
CA VAL A 133 -7.53 -8.65 13.44
C VAL A 133 -8.34 -9.94 13.27
N PRO A 134 -8.82 -10.27 12.06
CA PRO A 134 -9.51 -11.52 11.83
C PRO A 134 -8.71 -12.72 12.35
N ASN A 135 -9.37 -13.58 13.14
CA ASN A 135 -8.76 -14.75 13.79
C ASN A 135 -7.63 -14.43 14.79
N GLY A 136 -7.54 -13.19 15.30
CA GLY A 136 -6.59 -12.81 16.35
C GLY A 136 -5.16 -12.51 15.88
N GLY A 137 -4.89 -12.56 14.57
CA GLY A 137 -3.58 -12.22 14.00
C GLY A 137 -2.42 -13.14 14.42
N LEU A 138 -1.21 -12.84 13.92
CA LEU A 138 0.01 -13.60 14.24
C LEU A 138 1.02 -12.80 15.09
N MET A 139 1.10 -11.48 14.90
CA MET A 139 1.92 -10.59 15.73
C MET A 139 1.08 -9.78 16.72
N PHE A 140 -0.03 -9.22 16.25
CA PHE A 140 -0.96 -8.43 17.03
C PHE A 140 -2.38 -8.93 16.76
N ASN A 141 -3.20 -9.00 17.81
CA ASN A 141 -4.63 -9.31 17.69
C ASN A 141 -5.49 -8.07 17.41
N ARG A 142 -4.92 -6.88 17.54
CA ARG A 142 -5.61 -5.60 17.40
C ARG A 142 -4.66 -4.52 16.93
N TYR A 143 -5.16 -3.60 16.11
CA TYR A 143 -4.42 -2.40 15.68
C TYR A 143 -5.20 -1.13 16.03
N THR A 144 -4.50 -0.10 16.48
CA THR A 144 -5.04 1.26 16.60
C THR A 144 -4.75 2.01 15.30
N LEU A 145 -5.80 2.42 14.58
CA LEU A 145 -5.71 3.12 13.29
C LEU A 145 -6.65 4.33 13.28
N SER A 146 -6.58 5.17 12.25
CA SER A 146 -7.49 6.31 12.09
C SER A 146 -8.96 5.85 12.06
N LYS A 147 -9.79 6.47 12.90
CA LYS A 147 -11.21 6.11 13.08
C LYS A 147 -12.03 6.17 11.79
N CYS A 148 -11.61 6.96 10.80
CA CYS A 148 -12.29 7.08 9.51
C CYS A 148 -12.32 5.79 8.67
N PHE A 149 -11.52 4.78 9.03
CA PHE A 149 -11.54 3.47 8.37
C PHE A 149 -12.63 2.54 8.91
N LYS A 150 -13.31 2.91 9.99
CA LYS A 150 -14.40 2.12 10.54
C LYS A 150 -15.54 2.06 9.51
N GLU A 151 -16.09 0.87 9.32
CA GLU A 151 -17.27 0.62 8.46
C GLU A 151 -18.56 1.08 9.14
#